data_AF-A0A1Q7W9R5-F1
#
_entry.id   AF-A0A1Q7W9R5-F1
#
_cell.length_a   1.000
_cell.length_b   1.000
_cell.length_c   1.000
_cell.angle_alpha   90.00
_cell.angle_beta   90.00
_cell.angle_gamma   90.00
#
_symmetry.space_group_name_H-M   'P 1'
#
loop_
_entity.id
_entity.type
_entity.pdbx_description
1 polymer ?
#
loop_
_entity_poly.entity_id
_entity_poly.type
_entity_poly.pdbx_seq_one_letter_code
_entity_poly.pdbx_strand_id
1 'polypeptide(L)'
;MTLTSGAVGPPTFSRVTHVRVAYDSAVYSAEPVARGAAYELFAEAPAPGFLRNPRPGARKPYRRFVPAAEVAVLEGAAPTPPEDPLHAPLSRALSWAAVHRLSQSPGAGGQMTAIRNSARIRRGTRMVKVLSAAQVARHLRGGLPHGFCYREYDIAHLRTPADLAVLRADGTASQPGADQAGFALRWRATDPMDYEIPYAAEFPGLVEIPPHDRLGPAVLGTGFAPSGQHLIPEFVTAHLADLPLPALADLVAYTADGTEVVLYTYAAEQRGWTRMAGPQWRYVLGYLPGIVPDQEYFPVPEAPTRLVGWYRGQEYEAVADPPEDFRVLARVRAARYPVESVARRTAYVRWRGVDCTVVRDEGGWLRVRLIRPDADSVAQAGATCVERGVYETWAPFAGTAARRSFDVGYDLGEAAVTAAA
;
A
#
# COMPACT_ATOMS: atom_id res chain seq x y z
N MET A 1 -32.76 -27.74 24.10
CA MET A 1 -31.77 -26.72 24.47
C MET A 1 -31.30 -26.10 23.17
N THR A 2 -31.85 -24.95 22.82
CA THR A 2 -31.82 -24.38 21.46
C THR A 2 -30.66 -23.40 21.36
N LEU A 3 -29.63 -23.75 20.59
CA LEU A 3 -28.47 -22.91 20.35
C LEU A 3 -28.76 -21.97 19.18
N THR A 4 -28.89 -20.68 19.47
CA THR A 4 -29.03 -19.60 18.50
C THR A 4 -27.70 -19.38 17.78
N SER A 5 -27.70 -19.66 16.48
CA SER A 5 -26.64 -19.31 15.53
C SER A 5 -26.57 -17.80 15.36
N GLY A 6 -25.52 -17.17 15.90
CA GLY A 6 -25.19 -15.77 15.65
C GLY A 6 -24.57 -15.60 14.27
N ALA A 7 -25.40 -15.45 13.24
CA ALA A 7 -24.94 -15.01 11.93
C ALA A 7 -24.44 -13.56 12.04
N VAL A 8 -23.12 -13.37 11.97
CA VAL A 8 -22.53 -12.04 11.77
C VAL A 8 -22.83 -11.64 10.33
N GLY A 9 -23.87 -10.85 10.13
CA GLY A 9 -24.15 -10.20 8.86
C GLY A 9 -23.01 -9.26 8.44
N PRO A 10 -22.96 -8.84 7.16
CA PRO A 10 -21.99 -7.84 6.72
C PRO A 10 -22.14 -6.58 7.59
N PRO A 11 -21.03 -5.86 7.90
CA PRO A 11 -21.11 -4.68 8.74
C PRO A 11 -22.07 -3.67 8.10
N THR A 12 -23.24 -3.52 8.73
CA THR A 12 -24.13 -2.41 8.49
C THR A 12 -23.37 -1.15 8.91
N PHE A 13 -23.20 -0.21 7.98
CA PHE A 13 -22.67 1.12 8.28
C PHE A 13 -23.64 1.82 9.25
N SER A 14 -23.48 1.60 10.56
CA SER A 14 -24.29 2.22 11.60
C SER A 14 -23.45 2.52 12.84
N ARG A 15 -22.77 3.66 12.75
CA ARG A 15 -22.96 4.82 13.65
C ARG A 15 -22.09 5.92 13.09
N VAL A 16 -22.71 6.84 12.34
CA VAL A 16 -22.05 8.09 12.00
C VAL A 16 -21.74 8.78 13.32
N THR A 17 -20.48 8.71 13.75
CA THR A 17 -19.96 9.53 14.83
C THR A 17 -19.81 10.91 14.23
N HIS A 18 -20.91 11.66 14.19
CA HIS A 18 -20.86 13.07 13.84
C HIS A 18 -19.99 13.75 14.90
N VAL A 19 -18.78 14.12 14.50
CA VAL A 19 -17.86 14.88 15.34
C VAL A 19 -17.86 16.33 14.89
N ARG A 20 -17.58 17.24 15.80
CA ARG A 20 -17.22 18.62 15.44
C ARG A 20 -15.74 18.80 15.60
N VAL A 21 -15.13 19.41 14.61
CA VAL A 21 -13.68 19.56 14.57
C VAL A 21 -13.28 20.98 14.21
N ALA A 22 -12.19 21.46 14.81
CA ALA A 22 -11.51 22.67 14.40
C ALA A 22 -10.51 22.34 13.28
N TYR A 23 -10.58 23.11 12.20
CA TYR A 23 -9.67 23.08 11.06
C TYR A 23 -9.57 24.49 10.47
N ASP A 24 -8.34 24.97 10.23
CA ASP A 24 -8.06 26.29 9.64
C ASP A 24 -8.86 27.45 10.27
N SER A 25 -8.83 27.53 11.61
CA SER A 25 -9.54 28.54 12.42
C SER A 25 -11.08 28.51 12.35
N ALA A 26 -11.67 27.53 11.67
CA ALA A 26 -13.11 27.32 11.61
C ALA A 26 -13.53 25.99 12.22
N VAL A 27 -14.82 25.85 12.54
CA VAL A 27 -15.40 24.62 13.11
C VAL A 27 -16.33 23.98 12.10
N TYR A 28 -16.08 22.71 11.78
CA TYR A 28 -16.87 21.94 10.82
C TYR A 28 -17.55 20.75 11.50
N SER A 29 -18.67 20.32 10.93
CA SER A 29 -19.16 18.95 11.15
C SER A 29 -18.27 18.01 10.34
N ALA A 30 -17.93 16.86 10.90
CA ALA A 30 -17.07 15.91 10.23
C ALA A 30 -17.43 14.45 10.51
N GLU A 31 -16.97 13.58 9.63
CA GLU A 31 -17.03 12.12 9.73
C GLU A 31 -15.59 11.57 9.69
N PRO A 32 -15.18 10.70 10.63
CA PRO A 32 -13.88 10.05 10.55
C PRO A 32 -13.86 9.05 9.39
N VAL A 33 -12.77 9.05 8.62
CA VAL A 33 -12.51 8.08 7.54
C VAL A 33 -11.23 7.31 7.82
N ALA A 34 -11.10 6.13 7.21
CA ALA A 34 -9.93 5.25 7.37
C ALA A 34 -9.53 5.03 8.85
N ARG A 35 -10.52 4.72 9.71
CA ARG A 35 -10.35 4.57 11.18
C ARG A 35 -9.74 5.80 11.87
N GLY A 36 -10.07 7.00 11.41
CA GLY A 36 -9.59 8.24 12.03
C GLY A 36 -8.22 8.68 11.55
N ALA A 37 -7.69 8.10 10.48
CA ALA A 37 -6.50 8.64 9.80
C ALA A 37 -6.78 9.96 9.05
N ALA A 38 -8.03 10.19 8.66
CA ALA A 38 -8.48 11.44 8.06
C ALA A 38 -9.95 11.73 8.44
N TYR A 39 -10.41 12.92 8.10
CA TYR A 39 -11.79 13.37 8.32
C TYR A 39 -12.39 13.93 7.05
N GLU A 40 -13.66 13.61 6.79
CA GLU A 40 -14.50 14.30 5.81
C GLU A 40 -15.21 15.46 6.51
N LEU A 41 -14.82 16.69 6.20
CA LEU A 41 -15.41 17.92 6.71
C LEU A 41 -16.59 18.34 5.84
N PHE A 42 -17.62 18.94 6.43
CA PHE A 42 -18.81 19.42 5.73
C PHE A 42 -19.09 20.89 5.98
N ALA A 43 -19.32 21.65 4.91
CA ALA A 43 -19.61 23.08 4.93
C ALA A 43 -20.92 23.43 4.22
N GLU A 44 -21.55 24.51 4.66
CA GLU A 44 -22.79 25.07 4.08
C GLU A 44 -22.52 26.01 2.91
N ALA A 45 -21.38 26.73 2.98
CA ALA A 45 -20.91 27.66 1.96
C ALA A 45 -19.61 27.14 1.31
N PRO A 46 -19.31 27.56 0.07
CA PRO A 46 -18.03 27.23 -0.56
C PRO A 46 -16.87 27.83 0.27
N ALA A 47 -15.81 27.05 0.44
CA ALA A 47 -14.60 27.44 1.16
C ALA A 47 -13.35 26.90 0.44
N PRO A 48 -12.16 27.47 0.68
CA PRO A 48 -10.93 27.01 0.03
C PRO A 48 -10.69 25.50 0.20
N GLY A 49 -10.50 24.80 -0.92
CA GLY A 49 -10.27 23.35 -0.97
C GLY A 49 -11.50 22.48 -0.72
N PHE A 50 -12.69 23.06 -0.52
CA PHE A 50 -13.93 22.28 -0.43
C PHE A 50 -14.50 22.02 -1.83
N LEU A 51 -14.86 20.77 -2.08
CA LEU A 51 -15.55 20.30 -3.29
C LEU A 51 -17.06 20.23 -3.05
N ARG A 52 -17.85 20.19 -4.12
CA ARG A 52 -19.29 19.92 -3.98
C ARG A 52 -19.51 18.53 -3.40
N ASN A 53 -20.47 18.41 -2.48
CA ASN A 53 -20.91 17.14 -1.94
C ASN A 53 -21.81 16.44 -2.98
N PRO A 54 -21.37 15.32 -3.56
CA PRO A 54 -22.07 14.61 -4.63
C PRO A 54 -23.20 13.72 -4.10
N ARG A 55 -23.28 13.50 -2.78
CA ARG A 55 -24.32 12.66 -2.17
C ARG A 55 -25.70 13.28 -2.46
N PRO A 56 -26.65 12.56 -3.11
CA PRO A 56 -27.98 13.09 -3.38
C PRO A 56 -28.67 13.55 -2.09
N GLY A 57 -29.23 14.77 -2.09
CA GLY A 57 -29.90 15.33 -0.91
C GLY A 57 -28.97 15.71 0.25
N ALA A 58 -27.66 15.85 0.01
CA ALA A 58 -26.71 16.29 1.02
C ALA A 58 -27.15 17.61 1.68
N ARG A 59 -27.40 17.57 3.00
CA ARG A 59 -27.76 18.75 3.79
C ARG A 59 -26.67 19.82 3.77
N LYS A 60 -25.41 19.40 3.65
CA LYS A 60 -24.24 20.27 3.50
C LYS A 60 -23.67 20.10 2.09
N PRO A 61 -23.79 21.13 1.22
CA PRO A 61 -23.48 21.04 -0.20
C PRO A 61 -21.98 21.02 -0.50
N TYR A 62 -21.10 21.21 0.49
CA TYR A 62 -19.66 21.20 0.32
C TYR A 62 -18.97 20.24 1.28
N ARG A 63 -17.91 19.58 0.81
CA ARG A 63 -17.09 18.68 1.60
C ARG A 63 -15.60 18.79 1.30
N ARG A 64 -14.75 18.39 2.25
CA ARG A 64 -13.30 18.31 2.09
C ARG A 64 -12.73 17.16 2.92
N PHE A 65 -11.77 16.42 2.38
CA PHE A 65 -11.02 15.45 3.16
C PHE A 65 -9.73 16.09 3.70
N VAL A 66 -9.43 15.89 4.98
CA VAL A 66 -8.26 16.44 5.65
C VAL A 66 -7.57 15.37 6.49
N PRO A 67 -6.24 15.38 6.60
CA PRO A 67 -5.52 14.41 7.42
C PRO A 67 -5.82 14.64 8.91
N ALA A 68 -5.83 13.58 9.70
CA ALA A 68 -6.15 13.67 11.14
C ALA A 68 -5.19 14.57 11.92
N ALA A 69 -3.93 14.66 11.49
CA ALA A 69 -2.92 15.51 12.10
C ALA A 69 -3.22 17.02 12.02
N GLU A 70 -4.10 17.45 11.11
CA GLU A 70 -4.48 18.85 10.91
C GLU A 70 -5.79 19.22 11.61
N VAL A 71 -6.39 18.28 12.36
CA VAL A 71 -7.72 18.42 12.90
C VAL A 71 -7.70 18.29 14.42
N ALA A 72 -8.33 19.24 15.11
CA ALA A 72 -8.60 19.14 16.54
C ALA A 72 -10.07 18.78 16.79
N VAL A 73 -10.32 17.62 17.40
CA VAL A 73 -11.68 17.16 17.73
C VAL A 73 -12.19 17.97 18.93
N LEU A 74 -13.30 18.67 18.74
CA LEU A 74 -13.92 19.52 19.78
C LEU A 74 -15.09 18.82 20.48
N GLU A 75 -15.92 18.10 19.71
CA GLU A 75 -17.09 17.39 20.22
C GLU A 75 -17.24 16.02 19.53
N GLY A 76 -17.73 15.03 20.29
CA GLY A 76 -17.96 13.67 19.83
C GLY A 76 -16.80 12.71 20.09
N ALA A 77 -17.03 11.41 19.88
CA ALA A 77 -16.02 10.38 20.05
C ALA A 77 -15.29 10.15 18.73
N ALA A 78 -14.01 10.54 18.67
CA ALA A 78 -13.15 10.21 17.56
C ALA A 78 -12.48 8.84 17.78
N PRO A 79 -12.35 8.00 16.74
CA PRO A 79 -11.55 6.78 16.84
C PRO A 79 -10.08 7.14 17.06
N THR A 80 -9.40 6.35 17.91
CA THR A 80 -7.95 6.44 18.04
C THR A 80 -7.33 6.08 16.68
N PRO A 81 -6.54 6.99 16.07
CA PRO A 81 -5.94 6.69 14.79
C PRO A 81 -4.98 5.50 14.88
N PRO A 82 -4.87 4.70 13.82
CA PRO A 82 -4.09 3.48 13.85
C PRO A 82 -2.58 3.73 13.87
N GLU A 83 -2.10 4.91 13.48
CA GLU A 83 -0.67 5.21 13.43
C GLU A 83 -0.40 6.62 13.96
N ASP A 84 0.85 6.87 14.34
CA ASP A 84 1.31 8.17 14.77
C ASP A 84 1.53 9.13 13.57
N PRO A 85 1.20 10.42 13.74
CA PRO A 85 1.42 11.44 12.72
C PRO A 85 2.91 11.77 12.51
N LEU A 86 3.17 12.57 11.49
CA LEU A 86 4.47 13.20 11.33
C LEU A 86 4.75 14.21 12.45
N HIS A 87 5.93 14.13 13.02
CA HIS A 87 6.41 15.05 14.04
C HIS A 87 7.56 15.88 13.49
N ALA A 88 7.39 17.21 13.49
CA ALA A 88 8.42 18.15 13.10
C ALA A 88 8.84 19.02 14.30
N PRO A 89 10.15 19.22 14.55
CA PRO A 89 10.65 20.14 15.58
C PRO A 89 10.48 21.59 15.10
N LEU A 90 9.23 22.07 15.11
CA LEU A 90 8.92 23.42 14.65
C LEU A 90 9.57 24.45 15.57
N SER A 91 10.06 25.53 14.96
CA SER A 91 10.61 26.69 15.68
C SER A 91 10.17 27.96 14.96
N ARG A 92 10.48 29.14 15.52
CA ARG A 92 10.24 30.41 14.80
C ARG A 92 10.92 30.47 13.44
N ALA A 93 12.02 29.72 13.25
CA ALA A 93 12.77 29.65 12.01
C ALA A 93 12.31 28.51 11.07
N LEU A 94 11.54 27.53 11.58
CA LEU A 94 11.13 26.35 10.83
C LEU A 94 9.62 26.15 10.92
N SER A 95 8.91 26.62 9.89
CA SER A 95 7.47 26.40 9.70
C SER A 95 7.20 25.15 8.87
N TRP A 96 5.97 24.62 8.91
CA TRP A 96 5.54 23.51 8.05
C TRP A 96 5.73 23.82 6.55
N ALA A 97 5.49 25.05 6.13
CA ALA A 97 5.74 25.46 4.75
C ALA A 97 7.24 25.37 4.37
N ALA A 98 8.13 25.67 5.33
CA ALA A 98 9.57 25.49 5.13
C ALA A 98 9.96 24.01 5.10
N VAL A 99 9.40 23.19 6.02
CA VAL A 99 9.58 21.73 6.03
C VAL A 99 9.15 21.11 4.70
N HIS A 100 7.99 21.51 4.17
CA HIS A 100 7.52 21.05 2.87
C HIS A 100 8.49 21.43 1.75
N ARG A 101 8.96 22.68 1.68
CA ARG A 101 9.96 23.06 0.65
C ARG A 101 11.27 22.26 0.77
N LEU A 102 11.72 21.99 1.99
CA LEU A 102 12.90 21.17 2.24
C LEU A 102 12.67 19.73 1.78
N SER A 103 11.50 19.14 2.04
CA SER A 103 11.20 17.77 1.59
C SER A 103 11.21 17.62 0.07
N GLN A 104 10.90 18.70 -0.66
CA GLN A 104 10.96 18.76 -2.13
C GLN A 104 12.37 19.01 -2.69
N SER A 105 13.40 19.15 -1.83
CA SER A 105 14.77 19.48 -2.21
C SER A 105 15.70 18.27 -2.05
N PRO A 106 16.24 17.67 -3.12
CA PRO A 106 17.02 16.42 -3.03
C PRO A 106 18.21 16.46 -2.05
N GLY A 107 18.87 17.60 -1.91
CA GLY A 107 20.01 17.79 -0.99
C GLY A 107 19.63 17.92 0.50
N ALA A 108 18.35 17.95 0.84
CA ALA A 108 17.88 18.17 2.22
C ALA A 108 17.66 16.88 3.02
N GLY A 109 18.02 15.70 2.49
CA GLY A 109 17.73 14.40 3.09
C GLY A 109 18.11 14.30 4.57
N GLY A 110 19.33 14.71 4.93
CA GLY A 110 19.81 14.68 6.32
C GLY A 110 19.02 15.60 7.28
N GLN A 111 18.50 16.73 6.79
CA GLN A 111 17.64 17.63 7.58
C GLN A 111 16.23 17.07 7.77
N MET A 112 15.81 16.19 6.86
CA MET A 112 14.48 15.59 6.85
C MET A 112 14.40 14.27 7.63
N THR A 113 15.53 13.63 7.92
CA THR A 113 15.60 12.32 8.58
C THR A 113 14.82 12.26 9.90
N ALA A 114 14.94 13.27 10.76
CA ALA A 114 14.24 13.27 12.05
C ALA A 114 12.71 13.27 11.89
N ILE A 115 12.20 14.09 10.96
CA ILE A 115 10.77 14.17 10.65
C ILE A 115 10.32 12.86 10.00
N ARG A 116 11.10 12.37 9.04
CA ARG A 116 10.78 11.14 8.31
C ARG A 116 10.71 9.92 9.21
N ASN A 117 11.60 9.83 10.21
CA ASN A 117 11.68 8.71 11.15
C ASN A 117 10.53 8.66 12.17
N SER A 118 9.68 9.70 12.23
CA SER A 118 8.46 9.63 13.03
C SER A 118 7.34 8.83 12.32
N ALA A 119 7.37 8.77 10.98
CA ALA A 119 6.49 7.89 10.21
C ALA A 119 7.06 6.46 10.17
N ARG A 120 6.69 5.66 11.18
CA ARG A 120 7.15 4.28 11.33
C ARG A 120 6.14 3.28 10.77
N ILE A 121 6.68 2.17 10.29
CA ILE A 121 5.92 0.94 10.00
C ILE A 121 6.11 0.01 11.19
N ARG A 122 5.04 -0.66 11.57
CA ARG A 122 5.03 -1.78 12.49
C ARG A 122 4.28 -2.93 11.85
N ARG A 123 4.43 -4.13 12.42
CA ARG A 123 3.59 -5.26 12.03
C ARG A 123 2.12 -4.88 12.18
N GLY A 124 1.32 -5.14 11.14
CA GLY A 124 -0.09 -4.74 11.08
C GLY A 124 -0.37 -3.34 10.52
N THR A 125 0.65 -2.49 10.33
CA THR A 125 0.49 -1.17 9.70
C THR A 125 -0.15 -1.33 8.34
N ARG A 126 -1.20 -0.56 8.08
CA ARG A 126 -1.88 -0.60 6.77
C ARG A 126 -1.06 0.14 5.75
N MET A 127 -0.55 -0.61 4.79
CA MET A 127 0.20 -0.12 3.64
C MET A 127 -0.72 0.00 2.44
N VAL A 128 -0.42 0.96 1.56
CA VAL A 128 -1.19 1.26 0.37
C VAL A 128 -0.22 1.52 -0.78
N LYS A 129 -0.55 0.96 -1.95
CA LYS A 129 0.08 1.28 -3.23
C LYS A 129 -1.02 1.77 -4.16
N VAL A 130 -0.86 2.98 -4.70
CA VAL A 130 -1.78 3.50 -5.72
C VAL A 130 -1.47 2.80 -7.04
N LEU A 131 -2.52 2.35 -7.71
CA LEU A 131 -2.46 1.51 -8.89
C LEU A 131 -3.16 2.16 -10.08
N SER A 132 -2.70 1.87 -11.29
CA SER A 132 -3.53 1.96 -12.49
C SER A 132 -4.47 0.76 -12.62
N ALA A 133 -5.45 0.87 -13.50
CA ALA A 133 -6.35 -0.24 -13.85
C ALA A 133 -5.56 -1.46 -14.35
N ALA A 134 -4.50 -1.26 -15.14
CA ALA A 134 -3.64 -2.33 -15.62
C ALA A 134 -2.90 -3.04 -14.49
N GLN A 135 -2.42 -2.30 -13.48
CA GLN A 135 -1.79 -2.88 -12.31
C GLN A 135 -2.79 -3.64 -11.43
N VAL A 136 -4.03 -3.15 -11.27
CA VAL A 136 -5.09 -3.92 -10.60
C VAL A 136 -5.31 -5.27 -11.30
N ALA A 137 -5.43 -5.25 -12.64
CA ALA A 137 -5.58 -6.48 -13.42
C ALA A 137 -4.35 -7.41 -13.30
N ARG A 138 -3.14 -6.87 -13.08
CA ARG A 138 -1.94 -7.66 -12.78
C ARG A 138 -2.02 -8.31 -11.39
N HIS A 139 -2.43 -7.57 -10.37
CA HIS A 139 -2.60 -8.12 -9.01
C HIS A 139 -3.68 -9.20 -8.94
N LEU A 140 -4.79 -9.03 -9.64
CA LEU A 140 -5.83 -10.07 -9.78
C LEU A 140 -5.27 -11.37 -10.39
N ARG A 141 -4.24 -11.28 -11.23
CA ARG A 141 -3.57 -12.44 -11.87
C ARG A 141 -2.32 -12.91 -11.12
N GLY A 142 -2.16 -12.51 -9.86
CA GLY A 142 -1.08 -12.97 -8.98
C GLY A 142 0.11 -12.05 -8.83
N GLY A 143 0.02 -10.80 -9.31
CA GLY A 143 1.02 -9.77 -8.95
C GLY A 143 1.06 -9.54 -7.45
N LEU A 144 2.26 -9.49 -6.88
CA LEU A 144 2.50 -9.25 -5.46
C LEU A 144 2.79 -7.77 -5.16
N PRO A 145 2.55 -7.28 -3.92
CA PRO A 145 2.97 -5.94 -3.50
C PRO A 145 4.48 -5.75 -3.69
N HIS A 146 4.90 -4.63 -4.27
CA HIS A 146 6.32 -4.29 -4.47
C HIS A 146 6.51 -2.79 -4.69
N GLY A 147 7.76 -2.34 -4.67
CA GLY A 147 8.14 -0.99 -5.06
C GLY A 147 7.68 0.06 -4.06
N PHE A 148 7.39 1.27 -4.56
CA PHE A 148 6.95 2.38 -3.72
C PHE A 148 5.56 2.16 -3.14
N CYS A 149 5.40 2.47 -1.85
CA CYS A 149 4.15 2.38 -1.10
C CYS A 149 4.12 3.37 0.06
N TYR A 150 2.96 3.49 0.68
CA TYR A 150 2.63 4.52 1.68
C TYR A 150 1.87 3.88 2.85
N ARG A 151 1.92 4.48 4.04
CA ARG A 151 0.96 4.11 5.09
C ARG A 151 -0.40 4.69 4.71
N GLU A 152 -1.47 3.92 4.90
CA GLU A 152 -2.85 4.41 4.71
C GLU A 152 -3.07 5.69 5.51
N TYR A 153 -2.46 5.78 6.70
CA TYR A 153 -2.52 6.95 7.56
C TYR A 153 -2.12 8.25 6.86
N ASP A 154 -1.00 8.22 6.12
CA ASP A 154 -0.38 9.42 5.56
C ASP A 154 -1.09 9.93 4.29
N ILE A 155 -1.96 9.10 3.71
CA ILE A 155 -2.63 9.39 2.43
C ILE A 155 -4.15 9.26 2.53
N ALA A 156 -4.71 9.03 3.72
CA ALA A 156 -6.13 8.77 3.92
C ALA A 156 -7.05 9.93 3.47
N HIS A 157 -6.52 11.15 3.39
CA HIS A 157 -7.25 12.31 2.89
C HIS A 157 -7.27 12.40 1.36
N LEU A 158 -6.40 11.66 0.65
CA LEU A 158 -6.40 11.60 -0.81
C LEU A 158 -7.47 10.62 -1.26
N ARG A 159 -8.64 11.15 -1.63
CA ARG A 159 -9.86 10.33 -1.81
C ARG A 159 -10.40 10.33 -3.23
N THR A 160 -9.95 11.24 -4.08
CA THR A 160 -10.36 11.28 -5.48
C THR A 160 -9.27 10.75 -6.41
N PRO A 161 -9.59 10.36 -7.65
CA PRO A 161 -8.60 9.97 -8.65
C PRO A 161 -7.56 11.08 -8.90
N ALA A 162 -7.98 12.35 -8.81
CA ALA A 162 -7.11 13.51 -8.96
C ALA A 162 -6.14 13.63 -7.78
N ASP A 163 -6.62 13.48 -6.54
CA ASP A 163 -5.76 13.52 -5.34
C ASP A 163 -4.72 12.40 -5.36
N LEU A 164 -5.13 11.20 -5.76
CA LEU A 164 -4.26 10.02 -5.83
C LEU A 164 -3.25 10.06 -6.99
N ALA A 165 -3.47 10.92 -7.99
CA ALA A 165 -2.61 10.99 -9.17
C ALA A 165 -1.16 11.33 -8.82
N VAL A 166 -0.93 12.10 -7.75
CA VAL A 166 0.41 12.46 -7.25
C VAL A 166 1.24 11.25 -6.82
N LEU A 167 0.58 10.14 -6.46
CA LEU A 167 1.23 8.92 -5.95
C LEU A 167 1.34 7.80 -7.00
N ARG A 168 0.84 8.01 -8.22
CA ARG A 168 0.88 7.01 -9.30
C ARG A 168 2.32 6.82 -9.80
N ALA A 169 2.70 5.57 -10.02
CA ALA A 169 4.07 5.19 -10.34
C ALA A 169 4.30 4.80 -11.81
N ASP A 170 3.26 4.52 -12.60
CA ASP A 170 3.40 3.87 -13.92
C ASP A 170 3.19 4.80 -15.13
N GLY A 171 3.00 6.11 -14.90
CA GLY A 171 2.91 7.12 -15.96
C GLY A 171 1.61 7.06 -16.79
N THR A 172 0.63 6.22 -16.44
CA THR A 172 -0.58 6.01 -17.24
C THR A 172 -1.70 7.00 -16.93
N ALA A 173 -1.39 8.28 -16.82
CA ALA A 173 -2.36 9.32 -16.42
C ALA A 173 -3.53 9.48 -17.41
N SER A 174 -3.40 9.03 -18.66
CA SER A 174 -4.36 9.26 -19.75
C SER A 174 -5.21 8.04 -20.15
N GLN A 175 -5.32 7.02 -19.28
CA GLN A 175 -6.19 5.87 -19.58
C GLN A 175 -7.69 6.22 -19.47
N PRO A 176 -8.58 5.54 -20.23
CA PRO A 176 -10.02 5.71 -20.10
C PRO A 176 -10.49 5.49 -18.66
N GLY A 177 -11.27 6.43 -18.11
CA GLY A 177 -11.78 6.36 -16.74
C GLY A 177 -10.78 6.76 -15.66
N ALA A 178 -9.57 7.22 -16.00
CA ALA A 178 -8.56 7.65 -15.03
C ALA A 178 -9.01 8.82 -14.14
N ASP A 179 -9.96 9.62 -14.62
CA ASP A 179 -10.66 10.71 -13.93
C ASP A 179 -11.90 10.22 -13.15
N GLN A 180 -12.47 9.08 -13.54
CA GLN A 180 -13.67 8.50 -12.94
C GLN A 180 -13.35 7.60 -11.73
N ALA A 181 -12.23 6.88 -11.78
CA ALA A 181 -11.79 5.98 -10.73
C ALA A 181 -10.26 5.96 -10.56
N GLY A 182 -9.80 6.05 -9.31
CA GLY A 182 -8.44 5.74 -8.88
C GLY A 182 -8.44 4.39 -8.17
N PHE A 183 -7.33 3.65 -8.25
CA PHE A 183 -7.25 2.32 -7.66
C PHE A 183 -6.09 2.23 -6.66
N ALA A 184 -6.19 1.31 -5.72
CA ALA A 184 -5.12 0.99 -4.81
C ALA A 184 -5.14 -0.48 -4.39
N LEU A 185 -3.95 -1.00 -4.08
CA LEU A 185 -3.79 -2.20 -3.27
C LEU A 185 -3.56 -1.74 -1.83
N ARG A 186 -4.33 -2.29 -0.89
CA ARG A 186 -4.17 -2.08 0.55
C ARG A 186 -3.86 -3.40 1.22
N TRP A 187 -2.86 -3.43 2.09
CA TRP A 187 -2.49 -4.63 2.84
C TRP A 187 -1.97 -4.25 4.23
N ARG A 188 -1.79 -5.24 5.10
CA ARG A 188 -1.13 -5.04 6.39
C ARG A 188 0.33 -5.47 6.29
N ALA A 189 1.24 -4.63 6.75
CA ALA A 189 2.66 -4.97 6.81
C ALA A 189 2.87 -6.23 7.66
N THR A 190 3.46 -7.26 7.05
CA THR A 190 3.80 -8.51 7.72
C THR A 190 4.94 -8.29 8.72
N ASP A 191 5.96 -7.55 8.30
CA ASP A 191 7.05 -7.13 9.17
C ASP A 191 7.60 -5.76 8.71
N PRO A 192 7.99 -4.85 9.63
CA PRO A 192 8.62 -3.59 9.25
C PRO A 192 9.91 -3.75 8.44
N MET A 193 10.65 -4.85 8.58
CA MET A 193 11.89 -5.07 7.82
C MET A 193 11.68 -5.23 6.31
N ASP A 194 10.44 -5.47 5.88
CA ASP A 194 10.08 -5.53 4.46
C ASP A 194 10.06 -4.16 3.77
N TYR A 195 10.35 -3.09 4.50
CA TYR A 195 10.27 -1.72 4.00
C TYR A 195 11.54 -0.94 4.30
N GLU A 196 11.99 -0.19 3.30
CA GLU A 196 13.09 0.76 3.40
C GLU A 196 12.58 2.18 3.14
N ILE A 197 13.35 3.17 3.55
CA ILE A 197 13.11 4.57 3.22
C ILE A 197 14.00 4.90 2.01
N PRO A 198 13.46 5.48 0.92
CA PRO A 198 14.23 5.79 -0.28
C PRO A 198 15.05 7.07 -0.09
N TYR A 199 15.99 7.02 0.85
CA TYR A 199 16.98 8.07 1.06
C TYR A 199 18.06 8.02 -0.04
N ALA A 200 18.64 9.19 -0.36
CA ALA A 200 19.64 9.31 -1.42
C ALA A 200 20.91 8.48 -1.14
N ALA A 201 21.31 8.33 0.13
CA ALA A 201 22.52 7.60 0.48
C ALA A 201 22.36 6.08 0.29
N GLU A 202 21.15 5.57 0.49
CA GLU A 202 20.79 4.16 0.36
C GLU A 202 20.39 3.81 -1.09
N PHE A 203 19.83 4.77 -1.83
CA PHE A 203 19.40 4.59 -3.22
C PHE A 203 19.97 5.67 -4.16
N PRO A 204 21.30 5.84 -4.25
CA PRO A 204 21.90 6.89 -5.09
C PRO A 204 21.53 6.71 -6.57
N GLY A 205 21.55 5.48 -7.06
CA GLY A 205 21.18 5.13 -8.43
C GLY A 205 19.79 5.61 -8.84
N LEU A 206 18.78 5.45 -7.96
CA LEU A 206 17.41 5.89 -8.25
C LEU A 206 17.29 7.40 -8.40
N VAL A 207 18.10 8.17 -7.67
CA VAL A 207 18.10 9.64 -7.74
C VAL A 207 18.77 10.12 -9.03
N GLU A 208 19.78 9.38 -9.49
CA GLU A 208 20.61 9.74 -10.64
C GLU A 208 20.04 9.31 -12.00
N ILE A 209 19.09 8.36 -12.03
CA ILE A 209 18.49 7.88 -13.29
C ILE A 209 17.81 9.04 -14.05
N PRO A 210 18.15 9.24 -15.34
CA PRO A 210 17.65 10.36 -16.10
C PRO A 210 16.14 10.25 -16.41
N PRO A 211 15.47 11.38 -16.70
CA PRO A 211 14.03 11.39 -16.94
C PRO A 211 13.53 10.51 -18.09
N HIS A 212 14.36 10.24 -19.10
CA HIS A 212 13.96 9.41 -20.25
C HIS A 212 13.98 7.90 -19.94
N ASP A 213 14.67 7.49 -18.88
CA ASP A 213 14.78 6.09 -18.46
C ASP A 213 13.81 5.71 -17.33
N ARG A 214 13.01 6.67 -16.83
CA ARG A 214 12.11 6.46 -15.70
C ARG A 214 10.64 6.65 -16.06
N LEU A 215 9.78 5.94 -15.35
CA LEU A 215 8.33 6.20 -15.29
C LEU A 215 7.96 6.91 -13.99
N GLY A 216 6.99 7.81 -14.08
CA GLY A 216 6.50 8.56 -12.93
C GLY A 216 7.46 9.67 -12.45
N PRO A 217 7.18 10.26 -11.28
CA PRO A 217 7.97 11.37 -10.76
C PRO A 217 9.35 10.92 -10.24
N ALA A 218 10.29 11.86 -10.15
CA ALA A 218 11.63 11.61 -9.63
C ALA A 218 11.62 11.03 -8.21
N VAL A 219 12.65 10.25 -7.86
CA VAL A 219 12.94 9.92 -6.47
C VAL A 219 13.82 11.03 -5.91
N LEU A 220 13.34 11.72 -4.86
CA LEU A 220 14.04 12.88 -4.32
C LEU A 220 15.21 12.49 -3.40
N GLY A 221 15.17 11.28 -2.82
CA GLY A 221 16.16 10.87 -1.83
C GLY A 221 15.94 11.46 -0.43
N THR A 222 14.82 12.16 -0.19
CA THR A 222 14.46 12.76 1.11
C THR A 222 13.54 11.87 1.94
N GLY A 223 13.08 10.74 1.38
CA GLY A 223 12.08 9.86 2.00
C GLY A 223 10.64 10.37 1.89
N PHE A 224 10.39 11.44 1.13
CA PHE A 224 9.06 11.99 0.86
C PHE A 224 8.74 11.98 -0.63
N ALA A 225 7.47 11.74 -0.95
CA ALA A 225 6.99 11.80 -2.32
C ALA A 225 7.00 13.25 -2.85
N PRO A 226 7.29 13.45 -4.15
CA PRO A 226 7.11 14.74 -4.80
C PRO A 226 5.65 15.21 -4.71
N SER A 227 5.42 16.35 -4.08
CA SER A 227 4.07 16.89 -3.89
C SER A 227 4.12 18.41 -3.73
N GLY A 228 3.11 19.08 -4.30
CA GLY A 228 2.98 20.54 -4.20
C GLY A 228 2.22 20.99 -2.94
N GLN A 229 1.51 20.08 -2.27
CA GLN A 229 0.52 20.43 -1.25
C GLN A 229 0.61 19.58 0.02
N HIS A 230 1.29 18.43 -0.04
CA HIS A 230 1.25 17.44 1.03
C HIS A 230 2.65 16.92 1.36
N LEU A 231 2.94 16.81 2.64
CA LEU A 231 4.14 16.12 3.11
C LEU A 231 3.81 14.63 3.26
N ILE A 232 4.17 13.82 2.26
CA ILE A 232 3.78 12.40 2.20
C ILE A 232 5.03 11.53 2.35
N PRO A 233 5.19 10.83 3.50
CA PRO A 233 6.26 9.84 3.68
C PRO A 233 6.09 8.71 2.68
N GLU A 234 7.16 8.38 1.97
CA GLU A 234 7.17 7.26 1.04
C GLU A 234 8.10 6.16 1.57
N PHE A 235 7.70 4.91 1.33
CA PHE A 235 8.46 3.72 1.63
C PHE A 235 8.66 2.94 0.34
N VAL A 236 9.67 2.09 0.33
CA VAL A 236 9.91 1.14 -0.76
C VAL A 236 10.01 -0.25 -0.17
N THR A 237 9.52 -1.28 -0.86
CA THR A 237 9.74 -2.65 -0.41
C THR A 237 11.24 -2.95 -0.40
N ALA A 238 11.71 -3.69 0.61
CA ALA A 238 13.12 -4.03 0.75
C ALA A 238 13.61 -4.70 -0.54
N HIS A 239 14.74 -4.24 -1.06
CA HIS A 239 15.29 -4.66 -2.36
C HIS A 239 14.36 -4.43 -3.58
N LEU A 240 13.36 -3.55 -3.48
CA LEU A 240 12.27 -3.42 -4.48
C LEU A 240 11.54 -4.74 -4.75
N ALA A 241 11.71 -5.73 -3.87
CA ALA A 241 11.25 -7.10 -4.08
C ALA A 241 9.74 -7.19 -3.93
N ASP A 242 9.19 -8.27 -4.48
CA ASP A 242 7.84 -8.69 -4.15
C ASP A 242 7.74 -9.04 -2.66
N LEU A 243 6.61 -8.68 -2.04
CA LEU A 243 6.25 -9.10 -0.71
C LEU A 243 5.14 -10.15 -0.79
N PRO A 244 5.15 -11.20 0.05
CA PRO A 244 4.03 -12.13 0.12
C PRO A 244 2.74 -11.38 0.46
N LEU A 245 1.64 -11.74 -0.20
CA LEU A 245 0.35 -11.10 0.01
C LEU A 245 -0.27 -11.59 1.34
N PRO A 246 -0.47 -10.72 2.35
CA PRO A 246 -1.07 -11.13 3.60
C PRO A 246 -2.58 -11.35 3.43
N ALA A 247 -3.19 -12.10 4.35
CA ALA A 247 -4.62 -12.27 4.42
C ALA A 247 -5.34 -10.91 4.50
N LEU A 248 -6.54 -10.84 3.90
CA LEU A 248 -7.39 -9.65 3.94
C LEU A 248 -6.75 -8.40 3.31
N ALA A 249 -5.79 -8.58 2.41
CA ALA A 249 -5.40 -7.52 1.48
C ALA A 249 -6.60 -7.17 0.58
N ASP A 250 -6.77 -5.89 0.28
CA ASP A 250 -7.89 -5.37 -0.51
C ASP A 250 -7.38 -4.71 -1.79
N LEU A 251 -8.08 -4.96 -2.90
CA LEU A 251 -8.06 -4.07 -4.06
C LEU A 251 -9.23 -3.11 -3.92
N VAL A 252 -8.93 -1.82 -3.96
CA VAL A 252 -9.86 -0.74 -3.63
C VAL A 252 -9.94 0.24 -4.79
N ALA A 253 -11.13 0.80 -5.01
CA ALA A 253 -11.36 1.92 -5.91
C ALA A 253 -11.81 3.16 -5.16
N TYR A 254 -11.46 4.32 -5.70
CA TYR A 254 -11.85 5.65 -5.28
C TYR A 254 -12.52 6.33 -6.45
N THR A 255 -13.82 6.61 -6.35
CA THR A 255 -14.57 7.27 -7.42
C THR A 255 -14.26 8.76 -7.47
N ALA A 256 -14.57 9.42 -8.60
CA ALA A 256 -14.39 10.86 -8.82
C ALA A 256 -14.92 11.74 -7.67
N ASP A 257 -15.94 11.22 -7.01
CA ASP A 257 -16.65 11.89 -5.95
C ASP A 257 -15.92 11.74 -4.58
N GLY A 258 -15.10 10.71 -4.37
CA GLY A 258 -14.37 10.44 -3.12
C GLY A 258 -14.81 9.17 -2.39
N THR A 259 -15.79 8.44 -2.93
CA THR A 259 -16.30 7.19 -2.34
C THR A 259 -15.27 6.08 -2.51
N GLU A 260 -14.97 5.39 -1.40
CA GLU A 260 -14.11 4.20 -1.42
C GLU A 260 -14.98 2.95 -1.59
N VAL A 261 -14.54 2.06 -2.48
CA VAL A 261 -15.19 0.79 -2.78
C VAL A 261 -14.16 -0.31 -2.71
N VAL A 262 -14.34 -1.28 -1.81
CA VAL A 262 -13.55 -2.51 -1.84
C VAL A 262 -14.03 -3.36 -3.01
N LEU A 263 -13.15 -3.56 -4.01
CA LEU A 263 -13.45 -4.33 -5.21
C LEU A 263 -13.29 -5.82 -4.94
N TYR A 264 -12.15 -6.20 -4.39
CA TYR A 264 -11.78 -7.59 -4.08
C TYR A 264 -11.00 -7.65 -2.77
N THR A 265 -11.16 -8.75 -2.04
CA THR A 265 -10.37 -9.07 -0.84
C THR A 265 -9.65 -10.41 -1.07
N TYR A 266 -8.39 -10.50 -0.66
CA TYR A 266 -7.58 -11.69 -0.79
C TYR A 266 -7.87 -12.70 0.32
N ALA A 267 -8.33 -13.88 -0.08
CA ALA A 267 -8.53 -15.04 0.76
C ALA A 267 -7.30 -15.95 0.69
N ALA A 268 -6.34 -15.73 1.60
CA ALA A 268 -5.06 -16.44 1.61
C ALA A 268 -5.21 -17.98 1.64
N GLU A 269 -6.16 -18.50 2.42
CA GLU A 269 -6.41 -19.95 2.54
C GLU A 269 -6.86 -20.61 1.22
N GLN A 270 -7.45 -19.81 0.32
CA GLN A 270 -7.92 -20.25 -0.99
C GLN A 270 -6.94 -19.87 -2.10
N ARG A 271 -5.89 -19.11 -1.77
CA ARG A 271 -4.98 -18.43 -2.71
C ARG A 271 -5.77 -17.74 -3.82
N GLY A 272 -6.65 -16.82 -3.46
CA GLY A 272 -7.44 -16.10 -4.48
C GLY A 272 -8.07 -14.81 -4.00
N TRP A 273 -8.45 -13.98 -4.95
CA TRP A 273 -9.21 -12.77 -4.74
C TRP A 273 -10.71 -13.07 -4.86
N THR A 274 -11.48 -12.62 -3.88
CA THR A 274 -12.95 -12.71 -3.88
C THR A 274 -13.56 -11.32 -4.02
N ARG A 275 -14.53 -11.18 -4.92
CA ARG A 275 -15.22 -9.91 -5.19
C ARG A 275 -16.06 -9.47 -3.99
N MET A 276 -15.93 -8.19 -3.65
CA MET A 276 -16.69 -7.54 -2.58
C MET A 276 -17.66 -6.47 -3.13
N ALA A 277 -17.38 -5.91 -4.31
CA ALA A 277 -18.17 -4.84 -4.88
C ALA A 277 -19.51 -5.33 -5.48
N GLY A 278 -20.63 -4.75 -5.01
CA GLY A 278 -21.97 -5.03 -5.53
C GLY A 278 -22.24 -4.53 -6.97
N PRO A 279 -23.43 -4.83 -7.53
CA PRO A 279 -23.77 -4.49 -8.93
C PRO A 279 -23.69 -3.00 -9.28
N GLN A 280 -23.95 -2.11 -8.32
CA GLN A 280 -23.89 -0.65 -8.52
C GLN A 280 -22.50 -0.14 -8.89
N TRP A 281 -21.45 -0.92 -8.62
CA TRP A 281 -20.06 -0.58 -8.93
C TRP A 281 -19.52 -1.27 -10.19
N ARG A 282 -20.38 -1.96 -10.95
CA ARG A 282 -19.99 -2.67 -12.17
C ARG A 282 -19.25 -1.77 -13.17
N TYR A 283 -19.64 -0.50 -13.27
CA TYR A 283 -19.00 0.45 -14.17
C TYR A 283 -17.52 0.68 -13.81
N VAL A 284 -17.17 0.66 -12.52
CA VAL A 284 -15.78 0.80 -12.04
C VAL A 284 -14.94 -0.40 -12.47
N LEU A 285 -15.48 -1.61 -12.33
CA LEU A 285 -14.83 -2.84 -12.80
C LEU A 285 -14.68 -2.87 -14.33
N GLY A 286 -15.56 -2.19 -15.06
CA GLY A 286 -15.48 -2.03 -16.51
C GLY A 286 -14.23 -1.29 -17.00
N TYR A 287 -13.53 -0.54 -16.14
CA TYR A 287 -12.26 0.11 -16.47
C TYR A 287 -11.06 -0.85 -16.40
N LEU A 288 -11.21 -2.05 -15.82
CA LEU A 288 -10.11 -2.98 -15.61
C LEU A 288 -9.83 -3.80 -16.88
N PRO A 289 -8.62 -3.70 -17.48
CA PRO A 289 -8.33 -4.33 -18.76
C PRO A 289 -8.28 -5.86 -18.67
N GLY A 290 -9.07 -6.52 -19.52
CA GLY A 290 -9.15 -7.98 -19.60
C GLY A 290 -9.77 -8.63 -18.36
N ILE A 291 -10.57 -7.89 -17.60
CA ILE A 291 -11.32 -8.36 -16.44
C ILE A 291 -12.80 -8.28 -16.77
N VAL A 292 -13.53 -9.39 -16.61
CA VAL A 292 -14.98 -9.39 -16.78
C VAL A 292 -15.61 -8.81 -15.51
N PRO A 293 -16.48 -7.77 -15.59
CA PRO A 293 -17.05 -7.13 -14.39
C PRO A 293 -17.86 -8.05 -13.47
N ASP A 294 -18.36 -9.18 -13.99
CA ASP A 294 -19.07 -10.20 -13.21
C ASP A 294 -18.16 -11.27 -12.60
N GLN A 295 -16.87 -11.25 -12.90
CA GLN A 295 -15.97 -12.27 -12.38
C GLN A 295 -15.78 -12.10 -10.86
N GLU A 296 -16.31 -13.07 -10.12
CA GLU A 296 -16.36 -13.04 -8.65
C GLU A 296 -15.06 -13.56 -7.99
N TYR A 297 -14.29 -14.37 -8.70
CA TYR A 297 -13.12 -15.03 -8.14
C TYR A 297 -11.92 -15.03 -9.11
N PHE A 298 -10.74 -14.79 -8.56
CA PHE A 298 -9.46 -14.92 -9.27
C PHE A 298 -8.48 -15.78 -8.47
N PRO A 299 -8.12 -16.98 -8.94
CA PRO A 299 -7.06 -17.75 -8.31
C PRO A 299 -5.71 -17.07 -8.54
N VAL A 300 -4.88 -17.06 -7.49
CA VAL A 300 -3.51 -16.55 -7.51
C VAL A 300 -2.55 -17.73 -7.67
N PRO A 301 -1.74 -17.77 -8.74
CA PRO A 301 -0.73 -18.81 -8.90
C PRO A 301 0.34 -18.73 -7.82
N GLU A 302 1.10 -19.81 -7.65
CA GLU A 302 2.26 -19.80 -6.77
C GLU A 302 3.32 -18.81 -7.30
N ALA A 303 3.86 -18.00 -6.39
CA ALA A 303 4.86 -16.99 -6.70
C ALA A 303 6.24 -17.40 -6.17
N PRO A 304 7.34 -16.94 -6.82
CA PRO A 304 8.69 -17.19 -6.31
C PRO A 304 8.95 -16.62 -4.91
N THR A 305 8.23 -15.55 -4.54
CA THR A 305 8.28 -14.98 -3.19
C THR A 305 7.06 -15.40 -2.38
N ARG A 306 7.27 -15.98 -1.20
CA ARG A 306 6.21 -16.51 -0.32
C ARG A 306 6.62 -16.51 1.15
N LEU A 307 5.64 -16.72 2.04
CA LEU A 307 5.91 -16.99 3.45
C LEU A 307 6.09 -18.49 3.67
N VAL A 308 7.15 -18.84 4.37
CA VAL A 308 7.39 -20.19 4.89
C VAL A 308 7.39 -20.11 6.40
N GLY A 309 6.82 -21.11 7.06
CA GLY A 309 6.78 -21.20 8.51
C GLY A 309 7.06 -22.61 8.98
N TRP A 310 7.51 -22.73 10.23
CA TRP A 310 7.85 -24.00 10.83
C TRP A 310 6.88 -24.34 11.94
N TYR A 311 6.45 -25.61 11.99
CA TYR A 311 5.63 -26.14 13.07
C TYR A 311 6.09 -27.56 13.38
N ARG A 312 6.44 -27.84 14.65
CA ARG A 312 6.96 -29.14 15.10
C ARG A 312 8.15 -29.65 14.28
N GLY A 313 9.05 -28.73 13.92
CA GLY A 313 10.25 -29.05 13.12
C GLY A 313 10.00 -29.35 11.64
N GLN A 314 8.77 -29.18 11.13
CA GLN A 314 8.46 -29.30 9.70
C GLN A 314 8.19 -27.93 9.07
N GLU A 315 8.67 -27.73 7.85
CA GLU A 315 8.40 -26.54 7.04
C GLU A 315 7.02 -26.67 6.36
N TYR A 316 6.26 -25.59 6.40
CA TYR A 316 5.01 -25.42 5.69
C TYR A 316 4.99 -24.04 5.02
N GLU A 317 4.11 -23.87 4.04
CA GLU A 317 3.75 -22.51 3.62
C GLU A 317 2.93 -21.84 4.72
N ALA A 318 3.18 -20.56 4.97
CA ALA A 318 2.52 -19.81 6.02
C ALA A 318 1.57 -18.74 5.47
N VAL A 319 0.55 -18.42 6.24
CA VAL A 319 -0.34 -17.28 6.06
C VAL A 319 -0.06 -16.28 7.17
N ALA A 320 -0.01 -15.00 6.81
CA ALA A 320 0.01 -13.91 7.77
C ALA A 320 -1.34 -13.19 7.77
N ASP A 321 -1.92 -12.98 8.96
CA ASP A 321 -2.97 -12.00 9.23
C ASP A 321 -2.48 -11.05 10.34
N PRO A 322 -1.58 -10.10 10.00
CA PRO A 322 -0.96 -9.23 10.98
C PRO A 322 -2.01 -8.34 11.71
N PRO A 323 -1.79 -7.98 12.98
CA PRO A 323 -0.48 -7.93 13.62
C PRO A 323 -0.01 -9.20 14.34
N GLU A 324 -0.89 -10.16 14.60
CA GLU A 324 -0.61 -11.21 15.60
C GLU A 324 -0.64 -12.64 15.05
N ASP A 325 -1.26 -12.87 13.89
CA ASP A 325 -1.54 -14.22 13.44
C ASP A 325 -0.61 -14.65 12.30
N PHE A 326 0.17 -15.68 12.59
CA PHE A 326 0.95 -16.44 11.62
C PHE A 326 0.64 -17.92 11.80
N ARG A 327 0.22 -18.56 10.72
CA ARG A 327 -0.25 -19.94 10.77
C ARG A 327 0.09 -20.71 9.51
N VAL A 328 0.10 -22.04 9.63
CA VAL A 328 0.23 -22.95 8.50
C VAL A 328 -0.94 -22.70 7.54
N LEU A 329 -0.62 -22.56 6.24
CA LEU A 329 -1.61 -22.51 5.17
C LEU A 329 -2.37 -23.84 5.14
N ALA A 330 -3.67 -23.79 5.45
CA ALA A 330 -4.47 -25.00 5.56
C ALA A 330 -5.92 -24.78 5.14
N ARG A 331 -6.37 -25.63 4.21
CA ARG A 331 -7.75 -25.59 3.69
C ARG A 331 -8.81 -25.83 4.77
N VAL A 332 -8.49 -26.65 5.77
CA VAL A 332 -9.42 -26.97 6.87
C VAL A 332 -9.02 -26.24 8.14
N ARG A 333 -10.02 -25.72 8.87
CA ARG A 333 -9.80 -24.96 10.10
C ARG A 333 -9.01 -25.75 11.16
N ALA A 334 -9.23 -27.06 11.25
CA ALA A 334 -8.58 -27.93 12.23
C ALA A 334 -7.06 -28.08 12.03
N ALA A 335 -6.53 -27.72 10.84
CA ALA A 335 -5.11 -27.81 10.50
C ALA A 335 -4.41 -26.44 10.48
N ARG A 336 -5.09 -25.38 10.94
CA ARG A 336 -4.54 -24.01 11.03
C ARG A 336 -3.73 -23.86 12.32
N TYR A 337 -2.58 -24.51 12.36
CA TYR A 337 -1.68 -24.41 13.50
C TYR A 337 -0.88 -23.11 13.46
N PRO A 338 -0.67 -22.44 14.60
CA PRO A 338 0.27 -21.32 14.66
C PRO A 338 1.67 -21.83 14.31
N VAL A 339 2.46 -21.01 13.62
CA VAL A 339 3.87 -21.34 13.32
C VAL A 339 4.77 -20.90 14.48
N GLU A 340 5.83 -21.67 14.73
CA GLU A 340 6.85 -21.40 15.75
C GLU A 340 7.87 -20.36 15.26
N SER A 341 8.10 -20.31 13.95
CA SER A 341 8.89 -19.29 13.28
C SER A 341 8.36 -19.09 11.86
N VAL A 342 8.63 -17.92 11.29
CA VAL A 342 8.20 -17.57 9.93
C VAL A 342 9.30 -16.79 9.23
N ALA A 343 9.41 -16.98 7.92
CA ALA A 343 10.32 -16.23 7.08
C ALA A 343 9.67 -15.89 5.74
N ARG A 344 10.07 -14.76 5.16
CA ARG A 344 9.87 -14.50 3.74
C ARG A 344 10.96 -15.18 2.94
N ARG A 345 10.56 -16.14 2.12
CA ARG A 345 11.43 -16.77 1.14
C ARG A 345 11.35 -15.99 -0.17
N THR A 346 12.48 -15.47 -0.63
CA THR A 346 12.60 -14.76 -1.92
C THR A 346 13.67 -15.43 -2.77
N ALA A 347 13.39 -15.60 -4.06
CA ALA A 347 14.34 -16.14 -5.02
C ALA A 347 15.20 -15.01 -5.62
N TYR A 348 16.51 -15.20 -5.59
CA TYR A 348 17.52 -14.28 -6.11
C TYR A 348 18.33 -14.93 -7.22
N VAL A 349 18.83 -14.10 -8.13
CA VAL A 349 19.61 -14.52 -9.27
C VAL A 349 20.54 -13.40 -9.73
N ARG A 350 21.64 -13.76 -10.41
CA ARG A 350 22.48 -12.81 -11.13
C ARG A 350 22.22 -12.88 -12.63
N TRP A 351 21.88 -11.75 -13.25
CA TRP A 351 21.68 -11.63 -14.69
C TRP A 351 22.63 -10.59 -15.27
N ARG A 352 23.49 -11.03 -16.20
CA ARG A 352 24.54 -10.18 -16.80
C ARG A 352 25.39 -9.42 -15.78
N GLY A 353 25.65 -10.02 -14.62
CA GLY A 353 26.43 -9.38 -13.55
C GLY A 353 25.62 -8.53 -12.56
N VAL A 354 24.33 -8.30 -12.81
CA VAL A 354 23.44 -7.53 -11.95
C VAL A 354 22.64 -8.45 -11.03
N ASP A 355 22.56 -8.10 -9.75
CA ASP A 355 21.77 -8.85 -8.77
C ASP A 355 20.28 -8.50 -8.86
N CYS A 356 19.46 -9.54 -8.98
CA CYS A 356 18.03 -9.43 -9.21
C CYS A 356 17.23 -10.37 -8.31
N THR A 357 15.98 -9.99 -8.02
CA THR A 357 14.96 -10.92 -7.53
C THR A 357 14.20 -11.55 -8.69
N VAL A 358 13.75 -12.79 -8.53
CA VAL A 358 12.87 -13.47 -9.49
C VAL A 358 11.42 -13.12 -9.19
N VAL A 359 10.74 -12.51 -10.15
CA VAL A 359 9.32 -12.10 -10.08
C VAL A 359 8.41 -13.20 -10.64
N ARG A 360 8.85 -13.86 -11.72
CA ARG A 360 8.10 -14.93 -12.37
C ARG A 360 9.04 -15.98 -12.97
N ASP A 361 8.62 -17.23 -12.91
CA ASP A 361 9.30 -18.37 -13.53
C ASP A 361 8.36 -18.98 -14.58
N GLU A 362 8.81 -19.01 -15.85
CA GLU A 362 8.09 -19.61 -16.98
C GLU A 362 8.91 -20.75 -17.61
N GLY A 363 9.58 -21.58 -16.79
CA GLY A 363 10.19 -22.86 -17.18
C GLY A 363 11.48 -22.77 -18.02
N GLY A 364 11.58 -21.79 -18.91
CA GLY A 364 12.79 -21.46 -19.68
C GLY A 364 13.20 -19.98 -19.57
N TRP A 365 12.32 -19.15 -19.04
CA TRP A 365 12.52 -17.71 -18.88
C TRP A 365 12.15 -17.28 -17.47
N LEU A 366 12.95 -16.37 -16.91
CA LEU A 366 12.70 -15.73 -15.63
C LEU A 366 12.39 -14.26 -15.89
N ARG A 367 11.29 -13.76 -15.32
CA ARG A 367 11.11 -12.32 -15.15
C ARG A 367 11.89 -11.93 -13.91
N VAL A 368 12.87 -11.04 -14.07
CA VAL A 368 13.76 -10.62 -12.98
C VAL A 368 13.64 -9.11 -12.74
N ARG A 369 13.81 -8.69 -11.50
CA ARG A 369 13.77 -7.29 -11.07
C ARG A 369 15.08 -6.89 -10.40
N LEU A 370 15.59 -5.72 -10.74
CA LEU A 370 16.82 -5.18 -10.16
C LEU A 370 16.60 -4.76 -8.70
N ILE A 371 17.56 -5.08 -7.82
CA ILE A 371 17.48 -4.83 -6.37
C ILE A 371 17.88 -3.39 -6.01
N ARG A 372 18.90 -2.86 -6.68
CA ARG A 372 19.42 -1.49 -6.54
C ARG A 372 19.67 -0.93 -7.95
N PRO A 373 18.62 -0.53 -8.67
CA PRO A 373 18.78 -0.04 -10.03
C PRO A 373 19.48 1.32 -10.05
N ASP A 374 20.39 1.45 -11.00
CA ASP A 374 21.08 2.65 -11.45
C ASP A 374 21.15 2.62 -12.99
N ALA A 375 21.62 3.69 -13.63
CA ALA A 375 21.64 3.77 -15.09
C ALA A 375 22.46 2.64 -15.73
N ASP A 376 23.61 2.30 -15.15
CA ASP A 376 24.54 1.29 -15.67
C ASP A 376 23.96 -0.12 -15.58
N SER A 377 23.41 -0.49 -14.41
CA SER A 377 22.78 -1.79 -14.17
C SER A 377 21.52 -1.97 -15.03
N VAL A 378 20.74 -0.90 -15.25
CA VAL A 378 19.58 -0.92 -16.15
C VAL A 378 20.03 -1.21 -17.59
N ALA A 379 21.04 -0.48 -18.09
CA ALA A 379 21.59 -0.70 -19.42
C ALA A 379 22.21 -2.11 -19.57
N GLN A 380 23.01 -2.53 -18.60
CA GLN A 380 23.71 -3.82 -18.58
C GLN A 380 22.74 -5.01 -18.56
N ALA A 381 21.71 -4.96 -17.71
CA ALA A 381 20.68 -5.99 -17.64
C ALA A 381 19.74 -5.97 -18.85
N GLY A 382 19.66 -4.85 -19.58
CA GLY A 382 18.62 -4.61 -20.58
C GLY A 382 17.24 -4.55 -19.92
N ALA A 383 17.15 -3.86 -18.78
CA ALA A 383 15.92 -3.72 -18.02
C ALA A 383 15.10 -2.54 -18.48
N THR A 384 13.78 -2.65 -18.34
CA THR A 384 12.85 -1.56 -18.62
C THR A 384 12.19 -1.10 -17.34
N CYS A 385 12.00 0.22 -17.21
CA CYS A 385 11.21 0.77 -16.12
C CYS A 385 9.75 0.35 -16.31
N VAL A 386 9.21 -0.41 -15.36
CA VAL A 386 7.80 -0.88 -15.40
C VAL A 386 6.90 -0.04 -14.47
N GLU A 387 7.50 0.63 -13.50
CA GLU A 387 6.92 1.68 -12.66
C GLU A 387 8.07 2.43 -11.95
N ARG A 388 7.76 3.55 -11.30
CA ARG A 388 8.72 4.40 -10.57
C ARG A 388 9.68 3.57 -9.72
N GLY A 389 10.96 3.62 -10.10
CA GLY A 389 12.06 2.94 -9.42
C GLY A 389 12.13 1.42 -9.59
N VAL A 390 11.23 0.80 -10.34
CA VAL A 390 11.21 -0.64 -10.57
C VAL A 390 11.59 -0.96 -12.00
N TYR A 391 12.67 -1.73 -12.15
CA TYR A 391 13.24 -2.12 -13.44
C TYR A 391 13.26 -3.62 -13.57
N GLU A 392 12.69 -4.11 -14.65
CA GLU A 392 12.52 -5.54 -14.88
C GLU A 392 12.94 -5.95 -16.28
N THR A 393 13.39 -7.19 -16.42
CA THR A 393 13.70 -7.78 -17.72
C THR A 393 13.36 -9.27 -17.75
N TRP A 394 13.26 -9.83 -18.95
CA TRP A 394 13.19 -11.27 -19.15
C TRP A 394 14.61 -11.80 -19.36
N ALA A 395 15.00 -12.76 -18.53
CA ALA A 395 16.29 -13.44 -18.59
C ALA A 395 16.09 -14.92 -18.94
N PRO A 396 16.83 -15.49 -19.92
CA PRO A 396 16.77 -16.92 -20.19
C PRO A 396 17.36 -17.67 -18.99
N PHE A 397 16.68 -18.71 -18.54
CA PHE A 397 17.06 -19.47 -17.34
C PHE A 397 18.53 -19.91 -17.38
N ALA A 398 18.96 -20.50 -18.50
CA ALA A 398 20.31 -21.02 -18.69
C ALA A 398 21.40 -19.93 -18.68
N GLY A 399 21.04 -18.67 -18.93
CA GLY A 399 21.96 -17.54 -18.90
C GLY A 399 22.08 -16.88 -17.52
N THR A 400 21.33 -17.36 -16.54
CA THR A 400 21.37 -16.83 -15.17
C THR A 400 22.34 -17.60 -14.27
N ALA A 401 22.90 -16.92 -13.27
CA ALA A 401 23.86 -17.51 -12.34
C ALA A 401 23.45 -17.30 -10.88
N ALA A 402 24.09 -18.06 -9.98
CA ALA A 402 23.94 -17.92 -8.52
C ALA A 402 22.49 -17.95 -8.02
N ARG A 403 21.61 -18.73 -8.66
CA ARG A 403 20.22 -18.86 -8.24
C ARG A 403 20.14 -19.44 -6.82
N ARG A 404 19.54 -18.69 -5.91
CA ARG A 404 19.36 -19.09 -4.50
C ARG A 404 18.05 -18.55 -3.96
N SER A 405 17.40 -19.32 -3.12
CA SER A 405 16.31 -18.84 -2.28
C SER A 405 16.89 -18.42 -0.94
N PHE A 406 16.54 -17.23 -0.47
CA PHE A 406 16.94 -16.72 0.84
C PHE A 406 15.72 -16.53 1.71
N ASP A 407 15.85 -16.98 2.96
CA ASP A 407 14.83 -16.84 3.99
C ASP A 407 15.18 -15.65 4.87
N VAL A 408 14.30 -14.64 4.85
CA VAL A 408 14.35 -13.48 5.74
C VAL A 408 13.41 -13.78 6.89
N GLY A 409 13.97 -14.24 8.01
CA GLY A 409 13.21 -14.59 9.22
C GLY A 409 12.57 -13.36 9.85
N TYR A 410 11.32 -13.48 10.28
CA TYR A 410 10.63 -12.45 11.06
C TYR A 410 10.69 -12.79 12.54
N ASP A 411 10.95 -11.77 13.36
CA ASP A 411 10.90 -11.93 14.80
C ASP A 411 9.44 -11.93 15.26
N LEU A 412 8.91 -13.10 15.61
CA LEU A 412 7.53 -13.22 16.09
C LEU A 412 7.32 -12.53 17.46
N GLY A 413 8.40 -12.13 18.15
CA GLY A 413 8.35 -11.76 19.56
C GLY A 413 8.02 -12.97 20.43
N GLU A 414 8.25 -12.88 21.74
CA GLU A 414 7.59 -13.81 22.66
C GLU A 414 6.08 -13.54 22.59
N ALA A 415 5.37 -14.31 21.77
CA ALA A 415 3.92 -14.37 21.87
C ALA A 415 3.61 -14.71 23.34
N ALA A 416 2.93 -13.82 24.05
CA ALA A 416 2.32 -14.17 25.31
C ALA A 416 1.47 -15.40 25.03
N VAL A 417 1.95 -16.56 25.48
CA VAL A 417 1.28 -17.84 25.36
C VAL A 417 0.04 -17.72 26.23
N THR A 418 -1.01 -17.12 25.69
CA THR A 418 -2.34 -17.19 26.28
C THR A 418 -2.82 -18.60 26.00
N ALA A 419 -2.46 -19.49 26.92
CA ALA A 419 -3.00 -20.83 27.02
C ALA A 419 -4.52 -20.72 27.07
N ALA A 420 -5.19 -21.07 25.97
CA ALA A 420 -6.58 -21.48 26.01
C ALA A 420 -6.60 -22.99 26.21
N ALA A 421 -6.85 -23.37 27.46
CA ALA A 421 -7.27 -24.72 27.85
C ALA A 421 -8.70 -25.01 27.39
#